data_AF-A0A974Y315-F1
#
_entry.id   AF-A0A974Y315-F1
#
_cell.length_a   1.000
_cell.length_b   1.000
_cell.length_c   1.000
_cell.angle_alpha   90.00
_cell.angle_beta   90.00
_cell.angle_gamma   90.00
#
_symmetry.space_group_name_H-M   'P 1'
#
loop_
_entity.id
_entity.type
_entity.pdbx_description
1 polymer ?
#
loop_
_entity_poly.entity_id
_entity_poly.type
_entity_poly.pdbx_seq_one_letter_code
_entity_poly.pdbx_strand_id
1 'polypeptide(L)'
;MNPITNNAPRLLPTLFLLGYSMAALFAARLPIPAGWPVATQGLPPLIGPWAGYCALVGLLCALVDRVDGAHAVGAYRLFGRWFWLAGMLIVAVSAGLALARIAYADDLFRPARLAAAIIIALTAFVVLAYLSQQRAPRRATATTSESPRRQRTKAALAIALTALAAFMLHQRYSEKVERDRFYDQRDADERRAAATWRHDIDFFRGGETVAELTAKMQREGYVLRCYSDLRSEERLQADDRSNCWANLGTAWDQPALLIAFAFGDRGLRDYVLRFPEGSWRGVQAHLDRTGRRLDFTMGVDHETGGPIFGWAFDSGLVMSAAPPRGGEITVAWQAKEEVAKRHCPYQSPRRAGKNPNGVTVPLARVWPGVDCDKAMYDD
;
A
#
# COMPACT_ATOMS: atom_id res chain seq x y z
N MET A 1 -16.69 52.46 6.27
CA MET A 1 -16.61 51.38 5.27
C MET A 1 -16.53 50.05 6.02
N ASN A 2 -17.45 49.12 5.74
CA ASN A 2 -17.58 47.88 6.51
C ASN A 2 -16.32 46.99 6.36
N PRO A 3 -15.66 46.58 7.45
CA PRO A 3 -14.44 45.75 7.41
C PRO A 3 -14.66 44.32 6.89
N ILE A 4 -15.92 43.91 6.70
CA ILE A 4 -16.30 42.57 6.24
C ILE A 4 -16.00 42.38 4.74
N THR A 5 -16.10 43.42 3.91
CA THR A 5 -15.92 43.28 2.45
C THR A 5 -14.44 43.19 2.03
N ASN A 6 -13.49 43.62 2.87
CA ASN A 6 -12.06 43.63 2.50
C ASN A 6 -11.29 42.35 2.90
N ASN A 7 -11.89 41.46 3.69
CA ASN A 7 -11.28 40.19 4.11
C ASN A 7 -11.82 38.96 3.36
N ALA A 8 -12.92 39.11 2.60
CA ALA A 8 -13.51 38.07 1.76
C ALA A 8 -12.50 37.35 0.82
N PRO A 9 -11.55 38.04 0.13
CA PRO A 9 -10.62 37.36 -0.77
C PRO A 9 -9.54 36.53 -0.05
N ARG A 10 -9.35 36.68 1.27
CA ARG A 10 -8.36 35.91 2.05
C ARG A 10 -8.91 34.59 2.59
N LEU A 11 -10.22 34.49 2.78
CA LEU A 11 -10.90 33.27 3.22
C LEU A 11 -11.28 32.35 2.06
N LEU A 12 -11.27 32.87 0.83
CA LEU A 12 -11.64 32.15 -0.39
C LEU A 12 -10.85 30.84 -0.61
N PRO A 13 -9.51 30.80 -0.47
CA PRO A 13 -8.75 29.55 -0.63
C PRO A 13 -9.06 28.53 0.47
N THR A 14 -9.30 29.00 1.69
CA THR A 14 -9.66 28.16 2.84
C THR A 14 -11.06 27.59 2.68
N LEU A 15 -12.01 28.38 2.17
CA LEU A 15 -13.37 27.93 1.83
C LEU A 15 -13.39 26.98 0.63
N PHE A 16 -12.53 27.16 -0.37
CA PHE A 16 -12.34 26.21 -1.48
C PHE A 16 -11.74 24.89 -0.99
N LEU A 17 -10.72 24.94 -0.13
CA LEU A 17 -10.15 23.73 0.50
C LEU A 17 -11.18 23.03 1.40
N LEU A 18 -11.96 23.79 2.17
CA LEU A 18 -13.04 23.26 3.01
C LEU A 18 -14.14 22.61 2.17
N GLY A 19 -14.63 23.32 1.16
CA GLY A 19 -15.67 22.86 0.24
C GLY A 19 -15.23 21.65 -0.56
N TYR A 20 -13.98 21.62 -1.04
CA TYR A 20 -13.41 20.47 -1.75
C TYR A 20 -13.20 19.27 -0.82
N SER A 21 -12.74 19.49 0.42
CA SER A 21 -12.56 18.42 1.41
C SER A 21 -13.89 17.83 1.88
N MET A 22 -14.92 18.68 2.05
CA MET A 22 -16.28 18.23 2.34
C MET A 22 -16.91 17.51 1.14
N ALA A 23 -16.74 18.02 -0.08
CA ALA A 23 -17.20 17.35 -1.29
C ALA A 23 -16.52 15.99 -1.49
N ALA A 24 -15.22 15.85 -1.18
CA ALA A 24 -14.50 14.58 -1.22
C ALA A 24 -14.99 13.59 -0.13
N LEU A 25 -15.30 14.09 1.07
CA LEU A 25 -15.89 13.28 2.16
C LEU A 25 -17.31 12.80 1.82
N PHE A 26 -18.12 13.63 1.16
CA PHE A 26 -19.46 13.26 0.70
C PHE A 26 -19.42 12.34 -0.53
N ALA A 27 -18.52 12.57 -1.48
CA ALA A 27 -18.31 11.72 -2.65
C ALA A 27 -17.83 10.31 -2.25
N ALA A 28 -17.03 10.19 -1.17
CA ALA A 28 -16.60 8.90 -0.62
C ALA A 28 -17.75 8.09 0.03
N ARG A 29 -18.95 8.66 0.20
CA ARG A 29 -20.13 7.98 0.76
C ARG A 29 -21.25 7.75 -0.25
N LEU A 30 -21.12 8.22 -1.49
CA LEU A 30 -22.08 7.94 -2.54
C LEU A 30 -21.67 6.67 -3.31
N PRO A 31 -22.62 5.78 -3.66
CA PRO A 31 -22.32 4.64 -4.52
C PRO A 31 -21.95 5.17 -5.91
N ILE A 32 -20.69 5.01 -6.30
CA ILE A 32 -20.18 5.48 -7.60
C ILE A 32 -20.49 4.41 -8.66
N PRO A 33 -21.07 4.78 -9.82
CA PRO A 33 -21.32 3.84 -10.92
C PRO A 33 -20.01 3.21 -11.43
N ALA A 34 -20.05 1.91 -11.72
CA ALA A 34 -18.94 1.20 -12.35
C ALA A 34 -18.61 1.85 -13.71
N GLY A 35 -17.41 2.43 -13.85
CA GLY A 35 -16.92 3.00 -15.11
C GLY A 35 -16.23 4.36 -15.04
N TRP A 36 -16.16 5.02 -13.87
CA TRP A 36 -15.45 6.29 -13.73
C TRP A 36 -13.93 6.13 -13.50
N PRO A 37 -13.07 6.96 -14.12
CA PRO A 37 -11.63 6.86 -14.01
C PRO A 37 -11.12 7.13 -12.58
N VAL A 38 -10.28 6.21 -12.10
CA VAL A 38 -9.74 6.09 -10.73
C VAL A 38 -9.00 7.34 -10.20
N ALA A 39 -8.66 8.30 -11.06
CA ALA A 39 -7.94 9.53 -10.68
C ALA A 39 -8.75 10.51 -9.79
N THR A 40 -10.05 10.26 -9.57
CA THR A 40 -10.90 11.03 -8.66
C THR A 40 -11.21 10.34 -7.34
N GLN A 41 -10.62 9.17 -7.07
CA GLN A 41 -10.73 8.54 -5.75
C GLN A 41 -10.01 9.44 -4.74
N GLY A 42 -10.74 9.84 -3.70
CA GLY A 42 -10.43 10.99 -2.85
C GLY A 42 -9.03 11.01 -2.24
N LEU A 43 -8.71 12.15 -1.62
CA LEU A 43 -7.47 12.37 -0.87
C LEU A 43 -7.07 11.10 -0.10
N PRO A 44 -5.79 10.68 -0.16
CA PRO A 44 -5.28 9.57 0.64
C PRO A 44 -5.81 9.68 2.07
N PRO A 45 -6.19 8.58 2.74
CA PRO A 45 -6.81 8.60 4.08
C PRO A 45 -5.98 9.35 5.14
N LEU A 46 -4.72 9.65 4.83
CA LEU A 46 -3.80 10.50 5.57
C LEU A 46 -4.08 12.01 5.44
N ILE A 47 -4.62 12.53 4.33
CA ILE A 47 -4.76 13.98 4.06
C ILE A 47 -6.11 14.53 4.57
N GLY A 48 -7.17 13.72 4.61
CA GLY A 48 -8.46 14.13 5.19
C GLY A 48 -8.37 14.71 6.63
N PRO A 49 -7.61 14.09 7.55
CA PRO A 49 -7.35 14.63 8.88
C PRO A 49 -6.62 15.99 8.88
N TRP A 50 -5.67 16.19 7.96
CA TRP A 50 -4.95 17.47 7.82
C TRP A 50 -5.87 18.59 7.31
N ALA A 51 -6.76 18.26 6.38
CA ALA A 51 -7.77 19.20 5.91
C ALA A 51 -8.77 19.58 7.02
N GLY A 52 -9.22 18.60 7.81
CA GLY A 52 -10.04 18.81 9.01
C GLY A 52 -9.33 19.66 10.07
N TYR A 53 -8.02 19.46 10.26
CA TYR A 53 -7.19 20.29 11.13
C TYR A 53 -7.11 21.74 10.64
N CYS A 54 -6.83 21.97 9.35
CA CYS A 54 -6.77 23.31 8.77
C CYS A 54 -8.12 24.04 8.86
N ALA A 55 -9.22 23.31 8.65
CA ALA A 55 -10.59 23.79 8.81
C ALA A 55 -10.88 24.26 10.25
N LEU A 56 -10.59 23.40 11.23
CA LEU A 56 -10.85 23.65 12.64
C LEU A 56 -10.03 24.86 13.15
N VAL A 57 -8.75 24.94 12.77
CA VAL A 57 -7.91 26.07 13.14
C VAL A 57 -8.39 27.36 12.47
N GLY A 58 -8.81 27.31 11.19
CA GLY A 58 -9.40 28.46 10.50
C GLY A 58 -10.68 28.97 11.19
N LEU A 59 -11.56 28.06 11.62
CA LEU A 59 -12.80 28.38 12.32
C LEU A 59 -12.54 28.97 13.71
N LEU A 60 -11.55 28.43 14.44
CA LEU A 60 -11.10 28.95 15.73
C LEU A 60 -10.48 30.34 15.60
N CYS A 61 -9.68 30.59 14.56
CA CYS A 61 -9.16 31.93 14.28
C CYS A 61 -10.29 32.93 14.00
N ALA A 62 -11.34 32.54 13.26
CA ALA A 62 -12.51 33.38 13.01
C ALA A 62 -13.34 33.64 14.28
N LEU A 63 -13.44 32.65 15.18
CA LEU A 63 -14.08 32.79 16.49
C LEU A 63 -13.32 33.75 17.41
N VAL A 64 -11.99 33.64 17.46
CA VAL A 64 -11.13 34.59 18.19
C VAL A 64 -11.28 36.00 17.61
N ASP A 65 -11.37 36.15 16.29
CA ASP A 65 -11.61 37.45 15.64
C ASP A 65 -12.93 38.11 16.08
N ARG A 66 -13.98 37.30 16.21
CA ARG A 66 -15.30 37.75 16.64
C ARG A 66 -15.33 38.17 18.11
N VAL A 67 -14.49 37.56 18.95
CA VAL A 67 -14.41 37.84 20.39
C VAL A 67 -13.50 39.02 20.70
N ASP A 68 -12.42 39.23 19.93
CA ASP A 68 -11.29 40.06 20.36
C ASP A 68 -11.23 41.47 19.73
N GLY A 69 -12.27 41.86 18.97
CA GLY A 69 -12.59 43.26 18.61
C GLY A 69 -11.41 44.15 18.18
N ALA A 70 -11.19 44.26 16.87
CA ALA A 70 -10.49 45.35 16.18
C ALA A 70 -8.96 45.57 16.39
N HIS A 71 -8.25 44.89 17.30
CA HIS A 71 -6.82 45.22 17.55
C HIS A 71 -5.77 44.10 17.35
N ALA A 72 -6.11 42.99 16.69
CA ALA A 72 -5.18 41.85 16.51
C ALA A 72 -4.37 41.84 15.19
N VAL A 73 -4.30 42.95 14.44
CA VAL A 73 -3.68 43.00 13.09
C VAL A 73 -2.21 42.55 13.07
N GLY A 74 -1.45 42.75 14.15
CA GLY A 74 -0.04 42.34 14.26
C GLY A 74 0.14 40.83 14.48
N ALA A 75 -0.64 40.25 15.38
CA ALA A 75 -0.64 38.81 15.64
C ALA A 75 -1.13 38.02 14.43
N TYR A 76 -2.10 38.56 13.68
CA TYR A 76 -2.54 38.00 12.40
C TYR A 76 -1.46 37.98 11.33
N ARG A 77 -0.51 38.92 11.32
CA ARG A 77 0.60 38.86 10.34
C ARG A 77 1.59 37.76 10.69
N LEU A 78 1.89 37.56 11.97
CA LEU A 78 2.81 36.50 12.38
C LEU A 78 2.14 35.13 12.26
N PHE A 79 0.94 34.98 12.83
CA PHE A 79 0.17 33.73 12.81
C PHE A 79 -0.30 33.40 11.39
N GLY A 80 -0.79 34.38 10.64
CA GLY A 80 -1.12 34.23 9.23
C GLY A 80 0.11 33.88 8.40
N ARG A 81 1.31 34.39 8.71
CA ARG A 81 2.54 34.00 8.01
C ARG A 81 2.97 32.58 8.36
N TRP A 82 2.88 32.17 9.63
CA TRP A 82 3.17 30.78 10.04
C TRP A 82 2.15 29.78 9.48
N PHE A 83 0.87 30.13 9.52
CA PHE A 83 -0.20 29.28 8.99
C PHE A 83 -0.18 29.21 7.47
N TRP A 84 0.16 30.33 6.81
CA TRP A 84 0.41 30.37 5.38
C TRP A 84 1.65 29.54 5.02
N LEU A 85 2.75 29.65 5.77
CA LEU A 85 3.95 28.83 5.56
C LEU A 85 3.67 27.33 5.78
N ALA A 86 2.92 26.99 6.83
CA ALA A 86 2.51 25.62 7.12
C ALA A 86 1.56 25.09 6.03
N GLY A 87 0.61 25.90 5.58
CA GLY A 87 -0.27 25.58 4.46
C GLY A 87 0.48 25.38 3.15
N MET A 88 1.44 26.26 2.82
CA MET A 88 2.30 26.09 1.64
C MET A 88 3.15 24.83 1.75
N LEU A 89 3.68 24.53 2.94
CA LEU A 89 4.46 23.32 3.17
C LEU A 89 3.60 22.06 2.98
N ILE A 90 2.39 22.03 3.52
CA ILE A 90 1.45 20.92 3.36
C ILE A 90 1.06 20.74 1.89
N VAL A 91 0.73 21.84 1.18
CA VAL A 91 0.39 21.80 -0.25
C VAL A 91 1.59 21.33 -1.08
N ALA A 92 2.79 21.83 -0.78
CA ALA A 92 4.02 21.46 -1.49
C ALA A 92 4.38 19.99 -1.26
N VAL A 93 4.29 19.50 -0.03
CA VAL A 93 4.48 18.08 0.32
C VAL A 93 3.42 17.22 -0.36
N SER A 94 2.15 17.63 -0.34
CA SER A 94 1.07 16.89 -0.98
C SER A 94 1.23 16.83 -2.50
N ALA A 95 1.62 17.93 -3.13
CA ALA A 95 1.92 17.99 -4.57
C ALA A 95 3.16 17.14 -4.92
N GLY A 96 4.20 17.18 -4.09
CA GLY A 96 5.40 16.35 -4.24
C GLY A 96 5.09 14.86 -4.16
N LEU A 97 4.31 14.44 -3.16
CA LEU A 97 3.87 13.05 -3.01
C LEU A 97 2.98 12.61 -4.18
N ALA A 98 2.02 13.45 -4.60
CA ALA A 98 1.12 13.14 -5.71
C ALA A 98 1.85 13.04 -7.06
N LEU A 99 2.75 13.99 -7.37
CA LEU A 99 3.52 13.98 -8.61
C LEU A 99 4.58 12.87 -8.65
N ALA A 100 5.13 12.49 -7.49
CA ALA A 100 6.00 11.33 -7.36
C ALA A 100 5.23 9.99 -7.36
N ARG A 101 3.89 10.02 -7.46
CA ARG A 101 2.98 8.87 -7.40
C ARG A 101 3.19 7.99 -6.15
N ILE A 102 3.48 8.63 -5.02
CA ILE A 102 3.64 7.97 -3.72
C ILE A 102 2.26 7.90 -3.06
N ALA A 103 1.62 6.75 -3.13
CA ALA A 103 0.27 6.53 -2.58
C ALA A 103 0.29 5.95 -1.15
N TYR A 104 1.39 5.29 -0.75
CA TYR A 104 1.50 4.56 0.53
C TYR A 104 2.84 4.82 1.24
N ALA A 105 2.91 4.49 2.53
CA ALA A 105 4.10 4.67 3.36
C ALA A 105 5.31 3.82 2.89
N ASP A 106 5.05 2.66 2.27
CA ASP A 106 6.12 1.77 1.80
C ASP A 106 6.87 2.33 0.59
N ASP A 107 6.19 3.13 -0.24
CA ASP A 107 6.82 3.86 -1.35
C ASP A 107 7.74 5.00 -0.88
N LEU A 108 7.56 5.46 0.37
CA LEU A 108 8.36 6.52 1.00
C LEU A 108 9.78 6.02 1.33
N PHE A 109 9.98 4.70 1.43
CA PHE A 109 11.29 4.09 1.68
C PHE A 109 12.08 3.80 0.38
N ARG A 110 11.51 4.05 -0.80
CA ARG A 110 12.24 3.97 -2.07
C ARG A 110 13.05 5.26 -2.26
N PRO A 111 14.39 5.23 -2.21
CA PRO A 111 15.23 6.43 -2.11
C PRO A 111 15.05 7.38 -3.31
N ALA A 112 14.86 6.83 -4.51
CA ALA A 112 14.64 7.63 -5.72
C ALA A 112 13.29 8.38 -5.72
N ARG A 113 12.22 7.75 -5.22
CA ARG A 113 10.89 8.37 -5.14
C ARG A 113 10.81 9.41 -4.04
N LEU A 114 11.43 9.11 -2.89
CA LEU A 114 11.55 10.06 -1.78
C LEU A 114 12.33 11.31 -2.21
N ALA A 115 13.48 11.14 -2.88
CA ALA A 115 14.27 12.26 -3.40
C ALA A 115 13.46 13.12 -4.39
N ALA A 116 12.73 12.50 -5.32
CA ALA A 116 11.87 13.22 -6.25
C ALA A 116 10.75 14.02 -5.55
N ALA A 117 10.08 13.41 -4.56
CA ALA A 117 9.04 14.07 -3.78
C ALA A 117 9.58 15.26 -2.98
N ILE A 118 10.77 15.13 -2.37
CA ILE A 118 11.44 16.22 -1.64
C ILE A 118 11.80 17.36 -2.59
N ILE A 119 12.37 17.07 -3.76
CA ILE A 119 12.74 18.09 -4.76
C ILE A 119 11.50 18.86 -5.21
N ILE A 120 10.43 18.16 -5.59
CA ILE A 120 9.18 18.79 -6.05
C ILE A 120 8.55 19.64 -4.94
N ALA A 121 8.54 19.14 -3.69
CA ALA A 121 8.02 19.90 -2.56
C ALA A 121 8.86 21.17 -2.28
N LEU A 122 10.20 21.08 -2.34
CA LEU A 122 11.07 22.24 -2.18
C LEU A 122 10.87 23.25 -3.31
N THR A 123 10.77 22.81 -4.57
CA THR A 123 10.53 23.70 -5.72
C THR A 123 9.17 24.40 -5.59
N ALA A 124 8.11 23.65 -5.27
CA ALA A 124 6.78 24.21 -5.05
C ALA A 124 6.80 25.23 -3.91
N PHE A 125 7.42 24.90 -2.77
CA PHE A 125 7.55 25.82 -1.64
C PHE A 125 8.28 27.11 -2.01
N VAL A 126 9.40 27.02 -2.75
CA VAL A 126 10.18 28.18 -3.20
C VAL A 126 9.38 29.06 -4.16
N VAL A 127 8.71 28.49 -5.15
CA VAL A 127 7.86 29.23 -6.10
C VAL A 127 6.71 29.92 -5.36
N LEU A 128 6.07 29.21 -4.45
CA LEU A 128 4.96 29.73 -3.65
C LEU A 128 5.40 30.85 -2.69
N ALA A 129 6.57 30.71 -2.05
CA ALA A 129 7.21 31.74 -1.23
C ALA A 129 7.61 32.97 -2.05
N TYR A 130 8.12 32.77 -3.27
CA TYR A 130 8.47 33.86 -4.17
C TYR A 130 7.24 34.65 -4.63
N LEU A 131 6.19 33.96 -5.07
CA LEU A 131 4.93 34.59 -5.49
C LEU A 131 4.23 35.34 -4.35
N SER A 132 4.40 34.92 -3.10
CA SER A 132 3.82 35.62 -1.96
C SER A 132 4.59 36.87 -1.56
N GLN A 133 5.91 36.87 -1.72
CA GLN A 133 6.74 38.05 -1.52
C GLN A 133 6.43 39.15 -2.54
N GLN A 134 6.09 38.79 -3.78
CA GLN A 134 5.71 39.78 -4.80
C GLN A 134 4.38 40.49 -4.51
N ARG A 135 3.54 40.00 -3.59
CA ARG A 135 2.22 40.57 -3.28
C ARG A 135 2.16 41.44 -2.02
N ALA A 136 3.28 41.72 -1.35
CA ALA A 136 3.27 42.51 -0.13
C ALA A 136 3.27 44.04 -0.41
N PRO A 137 2.19 44.79 -0.08
CA PRO A 137 2.25 46.25 -0.11
C PRO A 137 3.17 46.80 0.99
N ARG A 138 3.93 47.85 0.65
CA ARG A 138 4.88 48.59 1.52
C ARG A 138 4.21 49.03 2.84
N ARG A 139 4.96 48.87 3.95
CA ARG A 139 4.55 49.07 5.36
C ARG A 139 4.16 50.51 5.69
N ALA A 140 3.12 50.66 6.53
CA ALA A 140 3.09 51.65 7.60
C ALA A 140 3.35 50.94 8.94
N THR A 141 4.30 51.46 9.72
CA THR A 141 4.78 50.93 11.00
C THR A 141 4.03 51.58 12.15
N ALA A 142 3.42 50.78 13.02
CA ALA A 142 3.05 51.17 14.37
C ALA A 142 3.31 49.98 15.29
N THR A 143 4.32 50.09 16.17
CA THR A 143 4.69 49.11 17.17
C THR A 143 4.01 49.47 18.49
N THR A 144 2.99 48.72 18.87
CA THR A 144 2.46 48.68 20.25
C THR A 144 3.01 47.43 20.92
N SER A 145 3.62 47.59 22.10
CA SER A 145 4.14 46.46 22.88
C SER A 145 2.99 45.62 23.44
N GLU A 146 2.96 44.33 23.08
CA GLU A 146 1.97 43.39 23.60
C GLU A 146 2.25 43.11 25.08
N SER A 147 1.19 43.11 25.90
CA SER A 147 1.34 42.80 27.33
C SER A 147 1.72 41.31 27.52
N PRO A 148 2.64 40.97 28.42
CA PRO A 148 3.15 39.61 28.62
C PRO A 148 2.04 38.60 28.98
N ARG A 149 0.91 39.07 29.52
CA ARG A 149 -0.26 38.23 29.85
C ARG A 149 -0.95 37.68 28.59
N ARG A 150 -0.97 38.44 27.50
CA ARG A 150 -1.61 38.05 26.22
C ARG A 150 -0.73 37.12 25.39
N GLN A 151 0.59 37.19 25.55
CA GLN A 151 1.53 36.25 24.94
C GLN A 151 1.48 34.89 25.62
N ARG A 152 1.31 34.85 26.95
CA ARG A 152 1.13 33.62 27.73
C ARG A 152 -0.15 32.87 27.37
N THR A 153 -1.27 33.56 27.15
CA THR A 153 -2.54 32.91 26.78
C THR A 153 -2.49 32.27 25.39
N LYS A 154 -1.84 32.92 24.41
CA LYS A 154 -1.62 32.33 23.08
C LYS A 154 -0.73 31.09 23.13
N ALA A 155 0.35 31.14 23.90
CA ALA A 155 1.23 29.99 24.10
C ALA A 155 0.48 28.82 24.76
N ALA A 156 -0.33 29.10 25.80
CA ALA A 156 -1.16 28.09 26.46
C ALA A 156 -2.18 27.45 25.50
N LEU A 157 -2.85 28.25 24.66
CA LEU A 157 -3.79 27.73 23.65
C LEU A 157 -3.10 26.86 22.60
N ALA A 158 -1.93 27.29 22.10
CA ALA A 158 -1.16 26.51 21.13
C ALA A 158 -0.69 25.17 21.71
N ILE A 159 -0.25 25.16 22.98
CA ILE A 159 0.10 23.92 23.69
C ILE A 159 -1.15 23.03 23.84
N ALA A 160 -2.29 23.58 24.26
CA ALA A 160 -3.53 22.82 24.41
C ALA A 160 -4.00 22.18 23.09
N LEU A 161 -3.93 22.91 21.98
CA LEU A 161 -4.30 22.40 20.66
C LEU A 161 -3.32 21.32 20.16
N THR A 162 -2.03 21.50 20.41
CA THR A 162 -1.01 20.50 20.05
C THR A 162 -1.21 19.23 20.87
N ALA A 163 -1.50 19.36 22.17
CA ALA A 163 -1.81 18.24 23.05
C ALA A 163 -3.07 17.49 22.60
N LEU A 164 -4.13 18.21 22.20
CA LEU A 164 -5.36 17.61 21.68
C LEU A 164 -5.11 16.84 20.36
N ALA A 165 -4.31 17.40 19.45
CA ALA A 165 -3.95 16.73 18.20
C ALA A 165 -3.13 15.45 18.44
N ALA A 166 -2.14 15.52 19.33
CA ALA A 166 -1.35 14.35 19.74
C ALA A 166 -2.23 13.27 20.37
N PHE A 167 -3.21 13.66 21.21
CA PHE A 167 -4.17 12.74 21.80
C PHE A 167 -5.05 12.04 20.75
N MET A 168 -5.59 12.78 19.76
CA MET A 168 -6.40 12.17 18.69
C MET A 168 -5.58 11.21 17.81
N LEU A 169 -4.32 11.57 17.49
CA LEU A 169 -3.42 10.68 16.75
C LEU A 169 -3.10 9.41 17.55
N HIS A 170 -2.89 9.55 18.86
CA HIS A 170 -2.68 8.43 19.76
C HIS A 170 -3.90 7.50 19.82
N GLN A 171 -5.13 8.04 19.97
CA GLN A 171 -6.35 7.23 19.95
C GLN A 171 -6.51 6.46 18.64
N ARG A 172 -6.28 7.11 17.49
CA ARG A 172 -6.41 6.43 16.20
C ARG A 172 -5.34 5.36 15.99
N TYR A 173 -4.13 5.61 16.49
CA TYR A 173 -3.06 4.61 16.48
C TYR A 173 -3.40 3.43 17.40
N SER A 174 -3.91 3.69 18.62
CA SER A 174 -4.31 2.63 19.55
C SER A 174 -5.45 1.78 18.99
N GLU A 175 -6.47 2.39 18.40
CA GLU A 175 -7.57 1.68 17.72
C GLU A 175 -7.06 0.80 16.57
N LYS A 176 -6.11 1.31 15.77
CA LYS A 176 -5.47 0.50 14.73
C LYS A 176 -4.75 -0.70 15.34
N VAL A 177 -3.92 -0.49 16.35
CA VAL A 177 -3.14 -1.56 17.00
C VAL A 177 -4.06 -2.60 17.65
N GLU A 178 -5.15 -2.18 18.29
CA GLU A 178 -6.14 -3.10 18.87
C GLU A 178 -6.85 -3.91 17.80
N ARG A 179 -7.24 -3.28 16.70
CA ARG A 179 -7.84 -3.99 15.56
C ARG A 179 -6.88 -4.97 14.91
N ASP A 180 -5.63 -4.59 14.72
CA ASP A 180 -4.59 -5.46 14.14
C ASP A 180 -4.35 -6.67 15.08
N ARG A 181 -4.25 -6.45 16.39
CA ARG A 181 -4.18 -7.54 17.39
C ARG A 181 -5.40 -8.46 17.36
N PHE A 182 -6.60 -7.90 17.18
CA PHE A 182 -7.82 -8.70 17.06
C PHE A 182 -7.78 -9.61 15.83
N TYR A 183 -7.30 -9.10 14.69
CA TYR A 183 -7.11 -9.92 13.48
C TYR A 183 -6.04 -10.99 13.70
N ASP A 184 -4.91 -10.65 14.30
CA ASP A 184 -3.84 -11.61 14.60
C ASP A 184 -4.31 -12.75 15.53
N GLN A 185 -5.10 -12.40 16.56
CA GLN A 185 -5.69 -13.37 17.47
C GLN A 185 -6.68 -14.28 16.74
N ARG A 186 -7.56 -13.71 15.92
CA ARG A 186 -8.51 -14.48 15.12
C ARG A 186 -7.81 -15.41 14.15
N ASP A 187 -6.77 -14.96 13.45
CA ASP A 187 -5.98 -15.79 12.55
C ASP A 187 -5.22 -16.88 13.33
N ALA A 188 -4.73 -16.59 14.54
CA ALA A 188 -4.14 -17.60 15.41
C ALA A 188 -5.17 -18.66 15.87
N ASP A 189 -6.39 -18.26 16.19
CA ASP A 189 -7.49 -19.17 16.54
C ASP A 189 -7.88 -20.06 15.36
N GLU A 190 -8.01 -19.46 14.17
CA GLU A 190 -8.32 -20.18 12.93
C GLU A 190 -7.22 -21.18 12.58
N ARG A 191 -5.94 -20.81 12.72
CA ARG A 191 -4.82 -21.74 12.51
C ARG A 191 -4.81 -22.89 13.51
N ARG A 192 -5.15 -22.64 14.79
CA ARG A 192 -5.26 -23.68 15.81
C ARG A 192 -6.41 -24.65 15.53
N ALA A 193 -7.50 -24.17 14.93
CA ALA A 193 -8.65 -24.97 14.56
C ALA A 193 -8.53 -25.64 13.17
N ALA A 194 -7.60 -25.17 12.32
CA ALA A 194 -7.42 -25.66 10.97
C ALA A 194 -6.93 -27.11 10.93
N ALA A 195 -7.46 -27.89 9.99
CA ALA A 195 -7.00 -29.24 9.73
C ALA A 195 -5.53 -29.26 9.29
N THR A 196 -4.79 -30.31 9.66
CA THR A 196 -3.42 -30.53 9.18
C THR A 196 -3.38 -30.70 7.67
N TRP A 197 -2.58 -29.87 7.01
CA TRP A 197 -2.36 -29.95 5.56
C TRP A 197 -1.53 -31.17 5.22
N ARG A 198 -2.16 -32.11 4.51
CA ARG A 198 -1.58 -33.40 4.09
C ARG A 198 -1.36 -33.51 2.59
N HIS A 199 -1.66 -32.45 1.86
CA HIS A 199 -1.62 -32.47 0.40
C HIS A 199 -0.20 -32.16 -0.09
N ASP A 200 0.25 -32.97 -1.03
CA ASP A 200 1.45 -32.68 -1.81
C ASP A 200 1.18 -31.54 -2.80
N ILE A 201 2.25 -30.99 -3.35
CA ILE A 201 2.20 -29.86 -4.29
C ILE A 201 1.31 -30.16 -5.51
N ASP A 202 1.34 -31.40 -6.01
CA ASP A 202 0.57 -31.86 -7.17
C ASP A 202 -0.93 -32.07 -6.91
N PHE A 203 -1.40 -31.80 -5.69
CA PHE A 203 -2.82 -31.89 -5.39
C PHE A 203 -3.65 -30.91 -6.23
N PHE A 204 -3.12 -29.72 -6.53
CA PHE A 204 -3.77 -28.74 -7.41
C PHE A 204 -3.22 -28.78 -8.83
N ARG A 205 -4.07 -28.40 -9.78
CA ARG A 205 -3.70 -28.29 -11.19
C ARG A 205 -3.98 -26.88 -11.71
N GLY A 206 -3.17 -26.48 -12.69
CA GLY A 206 -3.46 -25.28 -13.46
C GLY A 206 -4.85 -25.33 -14.07
N GLY A 207 -5.54 -24.20 -14.04
CA GLY A 207 -6.84 -24.02 -14.66
C GLY A 207 -8.05 -24.41 -13.82
N GLU A 208 -7.88 -24.93 -12.59
CA GLU A 208 -9.01 -25.16 -11.68
C GLU A 208 -9.77 -23.85 -11.42
N THR A 209 -11.09 -23.87 -11.55
CA THR A 209 -11.94 -22.71 -11.26
C THR A 209 -12.04 -22.45 -9.76
N VAL A 210 -12.44 -21.24 -9.37
CA VAL A 210 -12.71 -20.90 -7.95
C VAL A 210 -13.72 -21.87 -7.32
N ALA A 211 -14.76 -22.27 -8.08
CA ALA A 211 -15.79 -23.17 -7.60
C ALA A 211 -15.25 -24.59 -7.36
N GLU A 212 -14.44 -25.11 -8.29
CA GLU A 212 -13.80 -26.43 -8.15
C GLU A 212 -12.83 -26.45 -6.97
N LEU A 213 -11.97 -25.42 -6.85
CA LEU A 213 -11.05 -25.29 -5.73
C LEU A 213 -11.80 -25.19 -4.39
N THR A 214 -12.86 -24.37 -4.33
CA THR A 214 -13.69 -24.21 -3.13
C THR A 214 -14.30 -25.54 -2.71
N ALA A 215 -14.92 -26.27 -3.65
CA ALA A 215 -15.51 -27.57 -3.37
C ALA A 215 -14.45 -28.59 -2.92
N LYS A 216 -13.25 -28.55 -3.53
CA LYS A 216 -12.12 -29.41 -3.19
C LYS A 216 -11.63 -29.15 -1.77
N MET A 217 -11.36 -27.89 -1.44
CA MET A 217 -10.91 -27.48 -0.11
C MET A 217 -11.95 -27.77 0.98
N GLN A 218 -13.24 -27.57 0.71
CA GLN A 218 -14.31 -27.88 1.65
C GLN A 218 -14.40 -29.37 1.98
N ARG A 219 -14.20 -30.26 1.00
CA ARG A 219 -14.15 -31.71 1.24
C ARG A 219 -13.00 -32.11 2.17
N GLU A 220 -11.90 -31.37 2.12
CA GLU A 220 -10.73 -31.56 2.99
C GLU A 220 -10.87 -30.82 4.34
N GLY A 221 -12.01 -30.19 4.60
CA GLY A 221 -12.29 -29.51 5.86
C GLY A 221 -11.72 -28.08 5.95
N TYR A 222 -11.31 -27.48 4.84
CA TYR A 222 -10.83 -26.10 4.79
C TYR A 222 -11.92 -25.13 4.37
N VAL A 223 -11.93 -23.96 5.01
CA VAL A 223 -12.81 -22.84 4.65
C VAL A 223 -12.01 -21.81 3.88
N LEU A 224 -12.23 -21.76 2.56
CA LEU A 224 -11.65 -20.73 1.70
C LEU A 224 -12.41 -19.42 1.83
N ARG A 225 -11.65 -18.32 1.92
CA ARG A 225 -12.15 -16.95 1.74
C ARG A 225 -11.72 -16.48 0.38
N CYS A 226 -12.65 -16.03 -0.44
CA CYS A 226 -12.37 -15.53 -1.78
C CYS A 226 -12.84 -14.10 -1.92
N TYR A 227 -12.07 -13.26 -2.61
CA TYR A 227 -12.56 -11.97 -3.12
C TYR A 227 -12.11 -11.76 -4.56
N SER A 228 -12.97 -11.05 -5.29
CA SER A 228 -12.71 -10.48 -6.60
C SER A 228 -12.42 -8.98 -6.45
N ASP A 229 -11.97 -8.33 -7.53
CA ASP A 229 -11.59 -6.90 -7.57
C ASP A 229 -10.25 -6.62 -6.87
N LEU A 230 -9.24 -7.41 -7.23
CA LEU A 230 -7.88 -7.28 -6.71
C LEU A 230 -7.26 -5.93 -7.08
N ARG A 231 -6.69 -5.24 -6.10
CA ARG A 231 -5.79 -4.11 -6.33
C ARG A 231 -4.49 -4.57 -6.95
N SER A 232 -3.74 -3.66 -7.57
CA SER A 232 -2.47 -3.99 -8.22
C SER A 232 -1.47 -4.68 -7.29
N GLU A 233 -1.47 -4.30 -6.01
CA GLU A 233 -0.60 -4.82 -4.96
C GLU A 233 -1.03 -6.18 -4.40
N GLU A 234 -2.28 -6.60 -4.64
CA GLU A 234 -2.82 -7.88 -4.18
C GLU A 234 -2.65 -8.99 -5.23
N ARG A 235 -2.21 -8.63 -6.44
CA ARG A 235 -2.06 -9.53 -7.58
C ARG A 235 -0.67 -10.17 -7.58
N LEU A 236 -0.61 -11.49 -7.79
CA LEU A 236 0.65 -12.20 -8.04
C LEU A 236 1.08 -12.04 -9.51
N GLN A 237 0.11 -12.02 -10.42
CA GLN A 237 0.27 -11.64 -11.83
C GLN A 237 -0.67 -10.49 -12.20
N ALA A 238 -0.23 -9.62 -13.12
CA ALA A 238 -0.93 -8.37 -13.43
C ALA A 238 -2.41 -8.54 -13.85
N ASP A 239 -2.76 -9.69 -14.40
CA ASP A 239 -4.08 -10.08 -14.89
C ASP A 239 -4.87 -11.00 -13.93
N ASP A 240 -4.42 -11.20 -12.69
CA ASP A 240 -5.20 -11.92 -11.68
C ASP A 240 -6.53 -11.21 -11.40
N ARG A 241 -7.61 -11.99 -11.38
CA ARG A 241 -8.99 -11.51 -11.19
C ARG A 241 -9.54 -11.73 -9.79
N SER A 242 -9.09 -12.78 -9.13
CA SER A 242 -9.55 -13.15 -7.80
C SER A 242 -8.49 -13.89 -7.03
N ASN A 243 -8.53 -13.76 -5.70
CA ASN A 243 -7.69 -14.50 -4.78
C ASN A 243 -8.57 -15.25 -3.79
N CYS A 244 -8.14 -16.45 -3.44
CA CYS A 244 -8.72 -17.21 -2.35
C CYS A 244 -7.64 -17.60 -1.33
N TRP A 245 -7.93 -17.66 -0.05
CA TRP A 245 -6.96 -18.15 0.94
C TRP A 245 -7.64 -18.89 2.08
N ALA A 246 -6.84 -19.73 2.75
CA ALA A 246 -7.20 -20.40 3.98
C ALA A 246 -6.02 -20.33 4.96
N ASN A 247 -6.33 -20.14 6.23
CA ASN A 247 -5.37 -20.24 7.31
C ASN A 247 -5.01 -21.72 7.54
N LEU A 248 -3.71 -21.99 7.73
CA LEU A 248 -3.19 -23.34 7.96
C LEU A 248 -2.55 -23.41 9.34
N GLY A 249 -2.78 -24.49 10.09
CA GLY A 249 -2.06 -24.74 11.34
C GLY A 249 -0.72 -25.42 11.09
N THR A 250 -0.73 -26.48 10.29
CA THR A 250 0.43 -27.31 9.97
C THR A 250 0.39 -27.75 8.52
N ALA A 251 1.56 -27.84 7.87
CA ALA A 251 1.74 -28.42 6.55
C ALA A 251 3.09 -29.13 6.47
N TRP A 252 3.10 -30.36 5.93
CA TRP A 252 4.31 -31.19 5.80
C TRP A 252 5.06 -31.38 7.12
N ASP A 253 4.31 -31.62 8.19
CA ASP A 253 4.79 -31.73 9.58
C ASP A 253 5.49 -30.46 10.11
N GLN A 254 5.35 -29.33 9.42
CA GLN A 254 5.86 -28.03 9.84
C GLN A 254 4.72 -27.10 10.27
N PRO A 255 4.95 -26.19 11.23
CA PRO A 255 4.05 -25.06 11.45
C PRO A 255 3.86 -24.29 10.14
N ALA A 256 2.61 -23.99 9.79
CA ALA A 256 2.24 -23.22 8.60
C ALA A 256 1.42 -21.99 9.02
N LEU A 257 1.25 -21.05 8.09
CA LEU A 257 0.51 -19.81 8.33
C LEU A 257 -0.75 -19.77 7.48
N LEU A 258 -0.59 -19.89 6.16
CA LEU A 258 -1.72 -19.84 5.21
C LEU A 258 -1.34 -20.47 3.88
N ILE A 259 -2.36 -20.75 3.08
CA ILE A 259 -2.26 -20.95 1.64
C ILE A 259 -3.14 -19.92 0.93
N ALA A 260 -2.59 -19.26 -0.09
CA ALA A 260 -3.29 -18.29 -0.93
C ALA A 260 -3.20 -18.70 -2.40
N PHE A 261 -4.30 -18.64 -3.12
CA PHE A 261 -4.48 -19.03 -4.51
C PHE A 261 -4.83 -17.81 -5.34
N ALA A 262 -4.19 -17.66 -6.49
CA ALA A 262 -4.46 -16.60 -7.44
C ALA A 262 -5.02 -17.17 -8.76
N PHE A 263 -6.05 -16.51 -9.27
CA PHE A 263 -6.80 -16.94 -10.44
C PHE A 263 -6.78 -15.87 -11.51
N GLY A 264 -6.47 -16.28 -12.74
CA GLY A 264 -6.69 -15.47 -13.93
C GLY A 264 -7.92 -15.94 -14.70
N ASP A 265 -8.01 -15.52 -15.96
CA ASP A 265 -9.16 -15.83 -16.85
C ASP A 265 -9.40 -17.32 -17.05
N ARG A 266 -8.32 -18.11 -17.01
CA ARG A 266 -8.34 -19.55 -17.26
C ARG A 266 -8.39 -20.40 -15.99
N GLY A 267 -8.60 -19.79 -14.81
CA GLY A 267 -8.63 -20.48 -13.52
C GLY A 267 -7.33 -20.32 -12.73
N LEU A 268 -7.03 -21.30 -11.89
CA LEU A 268 -5.89 -21.30 -10.97
C LEU A 268 -4.56 -21.23 -11.73
N ARG A 269 -3.69 -20.30 -11.34
CA ARG A 269 -2.39 -20.08 -11.99
C ARG A 269 -1.23 -20.17 -11.02
N ASP A 270 -1.42 -19.64 -9.82
CA ASP A 270 -0.41 -19.58 -8.79
C ASP A 270 -1.03 -19.88 -7.44
N TYR A 271 -0.23 -20.44 -6.53
CA TYR A 271 -0.55 -20.41 -5.11
C TYR A 271 0.71 -20.25 -4.30
N VAL A 272 0.55 -19.76 -3.07
CA VAL A 272 1.62 -19.52 -2.13
C VAL A 272 1.27 -20.17 -0.81
N LEU A 273 2.17 -21.00 -0.31
CA LEU A 273 2.17 -21.49 1.07
C LEU A 273 3.15 -20.66 1.90
N ARG A 274 2.69 -20.16 3.05
CA ARG A 274 3.52 -19.37 3.98
C ARG A 274 3.81 -20.15 5.25
N PHE A 275 5.06 -20.07 5.70
CA PHE A 275 5.54 -20.72 6.92
C PHE A 275 6.37 -19.74 7.76
N PRO A 276 6.44 -19.90 9.09
CA PRO A 276 7.35 -19.12 9.92
C PRO A 276 8.82 -19.51 9.66
N GLU A 277 9.76 -18.60 9.92
CA GLU A 277 11.21 -18.80 9.71
C GLU A 277 11.74 -20.17 10.16
N GLY A 278 11.32 -20.60 11.36
CA GLY A 278 11.80 -21.84 11.98
C GLY A 278 11.47 -23.13 11.21
N SER A 279 10.54 -23.08 10.26
CA SER A 279 10.13 -24.22 9.45
C SER A 279 11.04 -24.50 8.25
N TRP A 280 12.04 -23.63 7.96
CA TRP A 280 12.77 -23.66 6.69
C TRP A 280 13.41 -25.00 6.37
N ARG A 281 14.12 -25.58 7.34
CA ARG A 281 14.81 -26.86 7.15
C ARG A 281 13.83 -27.99 6.82
N GLY A 282 12.66 -28.01 7.48
CA GLY A 282 11.64 -29.03 7.25
C GLY A 282 10.93 -28.85 5.91
N VAL A 283 10.58 -27.61 5.56
CA VAL A 283 9.99 -27.26 4.26
C VAL A 283 10.92 -27.63 3.11
N GLN A 284 12.19 -27.22 3.18
CA GLN A 284 13.18 -27.52 2.16
C GLN A 284 13.38 -29.04 2.03
N ALA A 285 13.49 -29.77 3.14
CA ALA A 285 13.63 -31.23 3.13
C ALA A 285 12.37 -31.94 2.59
N HIS A 286 11.17 -31.38 2.78
CA HIS A 286 9.97 -31.89 2.12
C HIS A 286 10.05 -31.71 0.61
N LEU A 287 10.33 -30.49 0.13
CA LEU A 287 10.43 -30.19 -1.30
C LEU A 287 11.54 -30.97 -2.00
N ASP A 288 12.70 -31.15 -1.36
CA ASP A 288 13.80 -31.97 -1.88
C ASP A 288 13.43 -33.46 -1.99
N ARG A 289 12.48 -33.94 -1.18
CA ARG A 289 12.00 -35.33 -1.21
C ARG A 289 10.88 -35.55 -2.22
N THR A 290 9.93 -34.62 -2.32
CA THR A 290 8.71 -34.81 -3.12
C THR A 290 8.83 -34.23 -4.53
N GLY A 291 9.66 -33.20 -4.71
CA GLY A 291 9.91 -32.56 -6.00
C GLY A 291 11.30 -32.85 -6.54
N ARG A 292 11.48 -32.62 -7.85
CA ARG A 292 12.82 -32.68 -8.45
C ARG A 292 13.49 -31.33 -8.35
N ARG A 293 14.47 -31.22 -7.44
CA ARG A 293 15.29 -30.01 -7.31
C ARG A 293 16.02 -29.69 -8.62
N LEU A 294 15.99 -28.42 -9.00
CA LEU A 294 16.67 -27.92 -10.18
C LEU A 294 18.14 -27.59 -9.84
N ASP A 295 19.02 -27.82 -10.81
CA ASP A 295 20.48 -27.61 -10.70
C ASP A 295 20.91 -26.15 -10.95
N PHE A 296 19.94 -25.25 -11.12
CA PHE A 296 20.15 -23.81 -11.30
C PHE A 296 19.23 -23.01 -10.36
N THR A 297 19.59 -21.74 -10.13
CA THR A 297 18.82 -20.83 -9.27
C THR A 297 17.79 -20.05 -10.09
N MET A 298 16.68 -19.69 -9.45
CA MET A 298 15.61 -18.84 -10.03
C MET A 298 15.88 -17.35 -9.83
N GLY A 299 17.15 -16.98 -9.69
CA GLY A 299 17.58 -15.64 -9.32
C GLY A 299 17.97 -15.53 -7.85
N VAL A 300 17.88 -14.30 -7.34
CA VAL A 300 18.32 -13.92 -6.01
C VAL A 300 17.16 -13.27 -5.28
N ASP A 301 16.93 -13.70 -4.05
CA ASP A 301 15.95 -13.11 -3.17
C ASP A 301 16.39 -11.70 -2.76
N HIS A 302 15.52 -10.71 -2.93
CA HIS A 302 15.87 -9.31 -2.73
C HIS A 302 16.14 -8.98 -1.25
N GLU A 303 15.46 -9.66 -0.31
CA GLU A 303 15.57 -9.35 1.12
C GLU A 303 16.83 -9.97 1.74
N THR A 304 17.16 -11.19 1.36
CA THR A 304 18.28 -11.95 1.92
C THR A 304 19.55 -11.89 1.06
N GLY A 305 19.43 -11.57 -0.22
CA GLY A 305 20.51 -11.74 -1.20
C GLY A 305 20.86 -13.22 -1.46
N GLY A 306 20.06 -14.16 -0.94
CA GLY A 306 20.27 -15.59 -1.09
C GLY A 306 19.71 -16.14 -2.42
N PRO A 307 20.12 -17.35 -2.82
CA PRO A 307 19.58 -17.97 -4.03
C PRO A 307 18.11 -18.38 -3.84
N ILE A 308 17.30 -18.13 -4.88
CA ILE A 308 15.96 -18.72 -4.97
C ILE A 308 16.11 -20.12 -5.58
N PHE A 309 15.67 -21.14 -4.86
CA PHE A 309 15.70 -22.52 -5.33
C PHE A 309 14.42 -22.87 -6.08
N GLY A 310 14.52 -23.78 -7.04
CA GLY A 310 13.39 -24.29 -7.81
C GLY A 310 13.24 -25.80 -7.69
N TRP A 311 12.00 -26.28 -7.66
CA TRP A 311 11.64 -27.69 -7.70
C TRP A 311 10.57 -27.91 -8.77
N ALA A 312 10.81 -28.91 -9.62
CA ALA A 312 9.86 -29.31 -10.65
C ALA A 312 8.90 -30.38 -10.08
N PHE A 313 7.61 -30.14 -10.27
CA PHE A 313 6.52 -31.09 -10.02
C PHE A 313 5.74 -31.31 -11.32
N ASP A 314 4.87 -32.32 -11.37
CA ASP A 314 4.10 -32.61 -12.59
C ASP A 314 3.06 -31.50 -12.89
N SER A 315 2.51 -30.90 -11.83
CA SER A 315 1.53 -29.81 -11.88
C SER A 315 2.15 -28.43 -12.13
N GLY A 316 3.43 -28.21 -11.80
CA GLY A 316 4.00 -26.87 -11.85
C GLY A 316 5.39 -26.72 -11.24
N LEU A 317 5.88 -25.48 -11.27
CA LEU A 317 7.18 -25.10 -10.72
C LEU A 317 6.99 -24.53 -9.32
N VAL A 318 7.73 -25.05 -8.36
CA VAL A 318 7.81 -24.49 -7.00
C VAL A 318 9.10 -23.69 -6.85
N MET A 319 9.01 -22.52 -6.25
CA MET A 319 10.12 -21.62 -5.96
C MET A 319 10.08 -21.20 -4.48
N SER A 320 11.23 -21.20 -3.83
CA SER A 320 11.37 -20.72 -2.45
C SER A 320 12.81 -20.32 -2.16
N ALA A 321 12.99 -19.35 -1.26
CA ALA A 321 14.28 -18.95 -0.72
C ALA A 321 14.30 -19.14 0.80
N ALA A 322 15.51 -19.16 1.37
CA ALA A 322 15.66 -19.08 2.81
C ALA A 322 15.14 -17.72 3.30
N PRO A 323 14.37 -17.68 4.40
CA PRO A 323 13.79 -16.44 4.91
C PRO A 323 14.87 -15.56 5.58
N PRO A 324 14.68 -14.23 5.64
CA PRO A 324 15.48 -13.39 6.53
C PRO A 324 15.16 -13.71 8.00
N ARG A 325 16.05 -13.32 8.92
CA ARG A 325 15.78 -13.45 10.36
C ARG A 325 14.52 -12.69 10.76
N GLY A 326 13.62 -13.36 11.47
CA GLY A 326 12.31 -12.87 11.87
C GLY A 326 11.29 -12.80 10.72
N GLY A 327 11.66 -13.29 9.53
CA GLY A 327 10.81 -13.29 8.34
C GLY A 327 9.95 -14.54 8.19
N GLU A 328 9.35 -14.67 7.01
CA GLU A 328 8.52 -15.81 6.65
C GLU A 328 9.05 -16.49 5.39
N ILE A 329 8.80 -17.80 5.30
CA ILE A 329 9.10 -18.59 4.12
C ILE A 329 7.92 -18.52 3.20
N THR A 330 8.19 -18.23 1.94
CA THR A 330 7.20 -18.22 0.85
C THR A 330 7.53 -19.35 -0.10
N VAL A 331 6.68 -20.37 -0.12
CA VAL A 331 6.72 -21.44 -1.12
C VAL A 331 5.72 -21.09 -2.21
N ALA A 332 6.22 -20.56 -3.33
CA ALA A 332 5.40 -20.14 -4.45
C ALA A 332 5.34 -21.26 -5.50
N TRP A 333 4.14 -21.73 -5.82
CA TRP A 333 3.88 -22.63 -6.93
C TRP A 333 3.28 -21.85 -8.09
N GLN A 334 3.75 -22.17 -9.30
CA GLN A 334 3.19 -21.67 -10.55
C GLN A 334 2.82 -22.85 -11.45
N ALA A 335 1.60 -22.83 -11.99
CA ALA A 335 1.08 -23.86 -12.87
C ALA A 335 2.00 -24.09 -14.07
N LYS A 336 2.20 -25.35 -14.44
CA LYS A 336 3.09 -25.76 -15.52
C LYS A 336 2.78 -25.06 -16.84
N GLU A 337 1.50 -24.91 -17.17
CA GLU A 337 1.03 -24.24 -18.39
C GLU A 337 1.39 -22.75 -18.38
N GLU A 338 1.39 -22.12 -17.20
CA GLU A 338 1.74 -20.70 -17.03
C GLU A 338 3.25 -20.48 -17.11
N VAL A 339 4.04 -21.40 -16.55
CA VAL A 339 5.50 -21.42 -16.75
C VAL A 339 5.82 -21.62 -18.24
N ALA A 340 5.13 -22.54 -18.91
CA ALA A 340 5.30 -22.79 -20.34
C ALA A 340 4.98 -21.53 -21.17
N LYS A 341 3.81 -20.93 -20.97
CA LYS A 341 3.38 -19.69 -21.66
C LYS A 341 4.40 -18.56 -21.47
N ARG A 342 4.94 -18.41 -20.25
CA ARG A 342 5.89 -17.34 -19.93
C ARG A 342 7.29 -17.58 -20.53
N HIS A 343 7.76 -18.82 -20.60
CA HIS A 343 9.16 -19.12 -20.94
C HIS A 343 9.38 -19.69 -22.35
N CYS A 344 8.36 -20.29 -22.98
CA CYS A 344 8.46 -20.80 -24.35
C CYS A 344 8.84 -19.73 -25.40
N PRO A 345 8.32 -18.49 -25.35
CA PRO A 345 8.70 -17.44 -26.30
C PRO A 345 10.21 -17.13 -26.32
N TYR A 346 10.93 -17.43 -25.24
CA TYR A 346 12.37 -17.15 -25.10
C TYR A 346 13.25 -18.36 -25.40
N GLN A 347 12.65 -19.54 -25.65
CA GLN A 347 13.35 -20.76 -26.06
C GLN A 347 13.30 -20.99 -27.56
N SER A 348 12.43 -20.28 -28.29
CA SER A 348 12.43 -20.28 -29.74
C SER A 348 13.74 -19.68 -30.30
N PRO A 349 14.35 -20.27 -31.34
CA PRO A 349 15.57 -19.75 -31.97
C PRO A 349 15.46 -18.28 -32.41
N ARG A 350 14.25 -17.78 -32.69
CA ARG A 350 14.01 -16.40 -33.14
C ARG A 350 14.10 -15.34 -32.03
N ARG A 351 14.05 -15.72 -30.75
CA ARG A 351 14.05 -14.81 -29.58
C ARG A 351 14.95 -15.28 -28.44
N ALA A 352 15.79 -16.27 -28.69
CA ALA A 352 16.73 -16.81 -27.72
C ALA A 352 17.54 -15.68 -27.04
N GLY A 353 17.47 -15.60 -25.70
CA GLY A 353 18.31 -14.72 -24.90
C GLY A 353 17.79 -13.31 -24.58
N LYS A 354 16.59 -12.91 -25.02
CA LYS A 354 15.98 -11.61 -24.66
C LYS A 354 14.81 -11.75 -23.68
N ASN A 355 15.02 -12.43 -22.56
CA ASN A 355 14.01 -12.43 -21.51
C ASN A 355 14.18 -11.14 -20.67
N PRO A 356 13.21 -10.21 -20.70
CA PRO A 356 13.29 -8.96 -19.92
C PRO A 356 13.29 -9.21 -18.40
N ASN A 357 12.88 -10.39 -17.97
CA ASN A 357 12.80 -10.78 -16.55
C ASN A 357 14.06 -11.51 -16.06
N GLY A 358 15.12 -11.60 -16.87
CA GLY A 358 16.44 -12.08 -16.48
C GLY A 358 16.61 -13.59 -16.32
N VAL A 359 15.59 -14.31 -15.84
CA VAL A 359 15.64 -15.77 -15.62
C VAL A 359 14.77 -16.51 -16.64
N THR A 360 15.38 -17.39 -17.44
CA THR A 360 14.66 -18.26 -18.37
C THR A 360 14.70 -19.69 -17.86
N VAL A 361 13.54 -20.26 -17.54
CA VAL A 361 13.41 -21.66 -17.14
C VAL A 361 13.60 -22.55 -18.38
N PRO A 362 14.61 -23.44 -18.45
CA PRO A 362 14.83 -24.33 -19.58
C PRO A 362 13.78 -25.46 -19.59
N LEU A 363 12.62 -25.21 -20.21
CA LEU A 363 11.45 -26.08 -20.14
C LEU A 363 11.74 -27.51 -20.59
N ALA A 364 12.55 -27.73 -21.63
CA ALA A 364 12.93 -29.08 -22.05
C ALA A 364 13.70 -29.88 -20.98
N ARG A 365 14.43 -29.20 -20.08
CA ARG A 365 15.11 -29.82 -18.92
C ARG A 365 14.19 -29.98 -17.71
N VAL A 366 13.22 -29.08 -17.54
CA VAL A 366 12.27 -29.10 -16.41
C VAL A 366 11.13 -30.09 -16.69
N TRP A 367 10.58 -30.09 -17.90
CA TRP A 367 9.55 -31.00 -18.38
C TRP A 367 9.78 -31.37 -19.85
N PRO A 368 10.39 -32.54 -20.13
CA PRO A 368 10.70 -32.97 -21.50
C PRO A 368 9.49 -33.07 -22.45
N GLY A 369 8.26 -33.14 -21.91
CA GLY A 369 7.03 -33.23 -22.70
C GLY A 369 6.34 -31.89 -23.00
N VAL A 370 6.91 -30.75 -22.61
CA VAL A 370 6.31 -29.43 -22.92
C VAL A 370 6.65 -29.06 -24.36
N ASP A 371 5.62 -29.00 -25.20
CA ASP A 371 5.70 -28.52 -26.58
C ASP A 371 5.49 -27.00 -26.61
N CYS A 372 6.57 -26.26 -26.86
CA CYS A 372 6.53 -24.81 -26.87
C CYS A 372 5.80 -24.21 -28.07
N ASP A 373 5.59 -24.97 -29.14
CA ASP A 373 4.77 -24.49 -30.25
C ASP A 373 3.30 -24.50 -29.82
N LYS A 374 2.82 -25.57 -29.17
CA LYS A 374 1.44 -25.62 -28.64
C LYS A 374 1.19 -24.59 -27.55
N ALA A 375 2.12 -24.44 -26.60
CA ALA A 375 1.97 -23.52 -25.48
C ALA A 375 1.87 -22.03 -25.87
N MET A 376 2.29 -21.66 -27.09
CA MET A 376 2.19 -20.28 -27.59
C MET A 376 0.91 -19.99 -28.38
N TYR A 377 0.21 -21.00 -28.88
CA TYR A 377 -0.91 -20.82 -29.84
C TYR A 377 -2.27 -21.31 -29.32
N ASP A 378 -2.34 -21.96 -28.16
CA ASP A 378 -3.59 -22.22 -27.45
C ASP A 378 -4.04 -20.96 -26.68
N ASP A 379 -4.63 -20.01 -27.42
CA ASP A 379 -5.41 -18.86 -26.89
C ASP A 379 -6.91 -19.19 -26.83
#